data_AF-A0A1V5EA83-F1
#
_entry.id   AF-A0A1V5EA83-F1
#
_cell.length_a   1.000
_cell.length_b   1.000
_cell.length_c   1.000
_cell.angle_alpha   90.00
_cell.angle_beta   90.00
_cell.angle_gamma   90.00
#
_symmetry.space_group_name_H-M   'P 1'
#
loop_
_entity.id
_entity.type
_entity.pdbx_description
1 polymer ?
#
loop_
_entity_poly.entity_id
_entity_poly.type
_entity_poly.pdbx_seq_one_letter_code
_entity_poly.pdbx_strand_id
1 'polypeptide(L)'
;MNWKFWEKSEGDAAKLQGPKDLPPQIGFQLVTVLKKDPDWVWKLKVCYRPAAGGDGMQDVRVFDPRQAMMAKVAVKDFSSLDDRRELILYEGTFNRKTKEVQIREMVRG
;
A
#
# COMPACT_ATOMS: atom_id res chain seq x y z
N MET A 1 -21.26 26.35 -10.70
CA MET A 1 -20.30 25.27 -11.00
C MET A 1 -20.76 23.99 -10.34
N ASN A 2 -21.27 23.02 -11.10
CA ASN A 2 -21.75 21.74 -10.59
C ASN A 2 -20.71 20.67 -10.97
N TRP A 3 -19.79 20.34 -10.06
CA TRP A 3 -18.76 19.33 -10.29
C TRP A 3 -19.36 17.93 -10.14
N LYS A 4 -19.42 17.17 -11.25
CA LYS A 4 -19.79 15.75 -11.27
C LYS A 4 -18.55 14.89 -11.05
N PHE A 5 -18.37 14.39 -9.84
CA PHE A 5 -17.23 13.56 -9.43
C PHE A 5 -17.38 12.06 -9.66
N TRP A 6 -18.40 11.58 -10.37
CA TRP A 6 -18.57 10.15 -10.66
C TRP A 6 -18.64 9.88 -12.15
N GLU A 7 -17.47 9.75 -12.77
CA GLU A 7 -17.32 8.90 -13.94
C GLU A 7 -16.56 7.64 -13.50
N LYS A 8 -17.32 6.59 -13.17
CA LYS A 8 -16.82 5.22 -13.19
C LYS A 8 -16.64 4.84 -14.66
N SER A 9 -15.40 4.80 -15.14
CA SER A 9 -15.10 4.10 -16.39
C SER A 9 -14.92 2.61 -16.12
N GLU A 10 -15.90 1.85 -16.60
CA GLU A 10 -15.80 0.42 -16.87
C GLU A 10 -14.54 0.10 -17.68
N GLY A 11 -13.82 -0.91 -17.22
CA GLY A 11 -12.51 -1.32 -17.67
C GLY A 11 -12.09 -2.47 -16.77
N ASP A 12 -12.81 -3.57 -16.96
CA ASP A 12 -12.66 -4.87 -16.33
C ASP A 12 -11.35 -5.50 -16.81
N ALA A 13 -10.32 -5.40 -15.97
CA ALA A 13 -9.06 -6.11 -16.11
C ALA A 13 -8.47 -6.22 -14.71
N ALA A 14 -9.10 -6.99 -13.82
CA ALA A 14 -8.61 -7.29 -12.48
C ALA A 14 -7.85 -6.13 -11.82
N LYS A 15 -8.41 -4.90 -11.87
CA LYS A 15 -7.69 -3.66 -11.54
C LYS A 15 -7.18 -3.81 -10.11
N LEU A 16 -5.86 -3.99 -9.98
CA LEU A 16 -5.21 -3.94 -8.69
C LEU A 16 -5.66 -2.65 -8.04
N GLN A 17 -6.03 -2.73 -6.77
CA GLN A 17 -6.57 -1.55 -6.10
C GLN A 17 -5.41 -0.56 -5.99
N GLY A 18 -5.58 0.61 -6.61
CA GLY A 18 -4.58 1.67 -6.54
C GLY A 18 -4.27 2.08 -5.10
N PRO A 19 -3.24 2.89 -4.88
CA PRO A 19 -2.72 3.19 -3.55
C PRO A 19 -3.82 3.74 -2.64
N LYS A 20 -4.10 3.00 -1.57
CA LYS A 20 -5.08 3.36 -0.55
C LYS A 20 -4.39 3.99 0.64
N ASP A 21 -5.19 4.67 1.44
CA ASP A 21 -4.79 5.09 2.78
C ASP A 21 -4.46 3.89 3.65
N LEU A 22 -3.51 4.11 4.56
CA LEU A 22 -3.03 3.10 5.48
C LEU A 22 -4.12 2.70 6.47
N PRO A 23 -4.55 1.43 6.52
CA PRO A 23 -5.48 0.98 7.53
C PRO A 23 -4.91 1.14 8.93
N PRO A 24 -5.78 1.37 9.94
CA PRO A 24 -5.33 1.55 11.32
C PRO A 24 -4.49 0.39 11.83
N GLN A 25 -4.86 -0.85 11.53
CA GLN A 25 -4.10 -2.06 11.89
C GLN A 25 -2.64 -2.04 11.40
N ILE A 26 -2.39 -1.56 10.17
CA ILE A 26 -1.05 -1.46 9.60
C ILE A 26 -0.31 -0.30 10.27
N GLY A 27 -0.98 0.86 10.37
CA GLY A 27 -0.39 2.04 11.01
C GLY A 27 0.01 1.76 12.46
N PHE A 28 -0.87 1.16 13.24
CA PHE A 28 -0.59 0.76 14.61
C PHE A 28 0.60 -0.20 14.69
N GLN A 29 0.68 -1.20 13.83
CA GLN A 29 1.82 -2.12 13.83
C GLN A 29 3.15 -1.40 13.53
N LEU A 30 3.17 -0.47 12.58
CA LEU A 30 4.37 0.34 12.30
C LEU A 30 4.77 1.20 13.50
N VAL A 31 3.80 1.78 14.22
CA VAL A 31 4.06 2.66 15.36
C VAL A 31 4.40 1.88 16.64
N THR A 32 3.73 0.76 16.90
CA THR A 32 3.90 0.01 18.15
C THR A 32 5.06 -0.99 18.08
N VAL A 33 5.15 -1.74 16.98
CA VAL A 33 6.16 -2.78 16.76
C VAL A 33 7.44 -2.19 16.19
N LEU A 34 7.33 -1.42 15.10
CA LEU A 34 8.50 -0.83 14.43
C LEU A 34 8.89 0.55 14.99
N LYS A 35 8.18 1.04 16.01
CA LYS A 35 8.44 2.31 16.72
C LYS A 35 8.59 3.51 15.78
N LYS A 36 7.84 3.52 14.68
CA LYS A 36 7.86 4.61 13.71
C LYS A 36 7.00 5.78 14.20
N ASP A 37 7.34 6.97 13.70
CA ASP A 37 6.62 8.19 14.00
C ASP A 37 5.17 8.11 13.48
N PRO A 38 4.15 8.31 14.32
CA PRO A 38 2.75 8.18 13.94
C PRO A 38 2.35 9.22 12.88
N ASP A 39 2.75 10.48 13.03
CA ASP A 39 2.47 11.55 12.07
C ASP A 39 3.06 11.26 10.69
N TRP A 40 4.20 10.57 10.64
CA TRP A 40 4.78 10.09 9.39
C TRP A 40 4.05 8.88 8.83
N VAL A 41 3.73 7.89 9.67
CA VAL A 41 3.04 6.64 9.28
C VAL A 41 1.69 6.94 8.60
N TRP A 42 0.91 7.89 9.12
CA TRP A 42 -0.38 8.26 8.54
C TRP A 42 -0.29 8.98 7.19
N LYS A 43 0.90 9.43 6.79
CA LYS A 43 1.15 10.01 5.45
C LYS A 43 1.51 8.96 4.40
N LEU A 44 1.76 7.72 4.82
CA LEU A 44 2.11 6.62 3.94
C LEU A 44 0.88 6.11 3.18
N LYS A 45 1.15 5.53 2.01
CA LYS A 45 0.15 4.87 1.18
C LYS A 45 0.47 3.39 1.09
N VAL A 46 -0.58 2.59 0.89
CA VAL A 46 -0.46 1.14 0.80
C VAL A 46 -1.19 0.60 -0.42
N CYS A 47 -0.52 -0.30 -1.13
CA CYS A 47 -1.06 -1.06 -2.24
C CYS A 47 -1.37 -2.48 -1.78
N TYR A 48 -2.48 -3.03 -2.26
CA TYR A 48 -2.89 -4.40 -2.00
C TYR A 48 -2.88 -5.21 -3.29
N ARG A 49 -2.45 -6.46 -3.20
CA ARG A 49 -2.58 -7.45 -4.26
C ARG A 49 -3.15 -8.74 -3.68
N PRO A 50 -4.08 -9.43 -4.38
CA PRO A 50 -4.47 -10.78 -3.97
C PRO A 50 -3.25 -11.71 -4.01
N ALA A 51 -2.91 -12.31 -2.87
CA ALA A 51 -1.80 -13.25 -2.78
C ALA A 51 -2.23 -14.60 -3.38
N ALA A 52 -1.29 -15.30 -4.03
CA ALA A 52 -1.57 -16.63 -4.59
C ALA A 52 -1.79 -17.71 -3.51
N GLY A 53 -1.46 -17.42 -2.25
CA GLY A 53 -1.33 -18.40 -1.16
C GLY A 53 -2.59 -18.74 -0.37
N GLY A 54 -3.76 -18.16 -0.67
CA GLY A 54 -4.99 -18.62 -0.03
C GLY A 54 -6.15 -17.63 0.04
N ASP A 55 -7.31 -18.17 0.40
CA ASP A 55 -8.59 -17.47 0.44
C ASP A 55 -8.60 -16.40 1.55
N GLY A 56 -8.33 -15.15 1.17
CA GLY A 56 -8.36 -13.97 2.05
C GLY A 56 -7.01 -13.35 2.39
N MET A 57 -5.89 -13.87 1.87
CA MET A 57 -4.56 -13.30 2.05
C MET A 57 -4.24 -12.31 0.94
N GLN A 58 -3.73 -11.14 1.31
CA GLN A 58 -3.40 -10.06 0.39
C GLN A 58 -1.97 -9.59 0.65
N ASP A 59 -1.15 -9.52 -0.38
CA ASP A 59 0.16 -8.90 -0.27
C ASP A 59 -0.01 -7.38 -0.12
N VAL A 60 0.78 -6.80 0.78
CA VAL A 60 0.77 -5.37 1.07
C VAL A 60 2.14 -4.77 0.84
N ARG A 61 2.15 -3.62 0.18
CA ARG A 61 3.35 -2.79 0.00
C ARG A 61 3.04 -1.38 0.44
N VAL A 62 3.83 -0.86 1.37
CA VAL A 62 3.72 0.49 1.91
C VAL A 62 4.84 1.33 1.33
N PHE A 63 4.50 2.52 0.84
CA PHE A 63 5.44 3.48 0.26
C PHE A 63 5.11 4.90 0.73
N ASP A 64 6.10 5.80 0.67
CA ASP A 64 5.87 7.23 0.93
C ASP A 64 5.53 7.91 -0.40
N PRO A 65 4.31 8.49 -0.54
CA PRO A 65 3.93 9.18 -1.77
C PRO A 65 4.83 10.37 -2.09
N ARG A 66 5.47 10.99 -1.08
CA ARG A 66 6.45 12.07 -1.30
C ARG A 66 7.72 11.53 -1.95
N GLN A 67 8.21 10.37 -1.52
CA GLN A 67 9.37 9.73 -2.15
C GLN A 67 9.05 9.32 -3.59
N ALA A 68 7.88 8.75 -3.83
CA ALA A 68 7.43 8.42 -5.19
C ALA A 68 7.36 9.67 -6.07
N MET A 69 6.82 10.77 -5.55
CA MET A 69 6.76 12.05 -6.26
C MET A 69 8.14 12.64 -6.55
N MET A 70 9.07 12.60 -5.57
CA MET A 70 10.45 13.04 -5.76
C MET A 70 11.19 12.20 -6.80
N ALA A 71 10.92 10.90 -6.82
CA ALA A 71 11.44 9.98 -7.84
C ALA A 71 10.73 10.09 -9.19
N LYS A 72 9.73 10.99 -9.32
CA LYS A 72 8.87 11.18 -10.50
C LYS A 72 8.16 9.89 -10.94
N VAL A 73 7.82 9.03 -9.97
CA VAL A 73 7.11 7.77 -10.20
C VAL A 73 5.65 7.92 -9.82
N ALA A 74 4.76 7.71 -10.80
CA ALA A 74 3.34 7.59 -10.56
C ALA A 74 3.01 6.16 -10.14
N VAL A 75 2.84 5.93 -8.83
CA VAL A 75 2.40 4.63 -8.30
C VAL A 75 0.91 4.47 -8.59
N LYS A 76 0.58 3.69 -9.62
CA LYS A 76 -0.81 3.40 -9.99
C LYS A 76 -1.32 2.18 -9.24
N ASP A 77 -0.47 1.17 -9.11
CA ASP A 77 -0.85 -0.16 -8.62
C ASP A 77 0.30 -0.81 -7.85
N PHE A 78 0.02 -1.96 -7.23
CA PHE A 78 1.02 -2.79 -6.56
C PHE A 78 2.21 -3.18 -7.47
N SER A 79 1.94 -3.40 -8.76
CA SER A 79 2.96 -3.72 -9.77
C SER A 79 3.83 -2.53 -10.14
N SER A 80 3.36 -1.29 -10.00
CA SER A 80 4.19 -0.09 -10.26
C SER A 80 5.40 0.01 -9.31
N LEU A 81 5.32 -0.68 -8.17
CA LEU A 81 6.41 -0.77 -7.20
C LEU A 81 7.35 -1.96 -7.47
N ASP A 82 6.99 -2.89 -8.36
CA ASP A 82 7.81 -4.08 -8.63
C ASP A 82 9.13 -3.72 -9.33
N ASP A 83 9.05 -2.83 -10.32
CA ASP A 83 10.21 -2.24 -11.00
C ASP A 83 10.98 -1.26 -10.11
N ARG A 84 10.35 -0.72 -9.05
CA ARG A 84 10.87 0.36 -8.21
C ARG A 84 10.82 -0.02 -6.73
N ARG A 85 11.47 -1.13 -6.39
CA ARG A 85 11.59 -1.62 -5.00
C ARG A 85 12.23 -0.62 -4.06
N GLU A 86 13.04 0.30 -4.59
CA GLU A 86 13.59 1.45 -3.86
C GLU A 86 12.51 2.29 -3.18
N LEU A 87 11.29 2.37 -3.74
CA LEU A 87 10.19 3.16 -3.19
C LEU A 87 9.39 2.43 -2.12
N ILE A 88 9.54 1.10 -2.05
CA ILE A 88 8.89 0.28 -1.04
C ILE A 88 9.62 0.50 0.28
N LEU A 89 8.88 0.97 1.28
CA LEU A 89 9.41 1.14 2.64
C LEU A 89 9.14 -0.09 3.49
N TYR A 90 7.95 -0.66 3.33
CA TYR A 90 7.57 -1.86 4.03
C TYR A 90 6.81 -2.78 3.09
N GLU A 91 7.04 -4.08 3.25
CA GLU A 91 6.34 -5.12 2.51
C GLU A 91 5.83 -6.20 3.46
N GLY A 92 4.81 -6.92 3.03
CA GLY A 92 4.22 -7.91 3.90
C GLY A 92 2.94 -8.51 3.36
N THR A 93 2.19 -9.14 4.24
CA THR A 93 0.92 -9.79 3.95
C THR A 93 -0.14 -9.38 4.96
N PHE A 94 -1.34 -9.11 4.48
CA PHE A 94 -2.52 -8.83 5.27
C PHE A 94 -3.57 -9.92 5.05
N ASN A 95 -4.04 -10.53 6.13
CA ASN A 95 -5.12 -11.50 6.10
C ASN A 95 -6.45 -10.82 6.46
N ARG A 96 -7.36 -10.72 5.49
CA ARG A 96 -8.65 -10.05 5.70
C ARG A 96 -9.59 -10.83 6.64
N LYS A 97 -9.43 -12.16 6.75
CA LYS A 97 -10.26 -13.04 7.60
C LYS A 97 -9.86 -12.92 9.06
N THR A 98 -8.57 -13.10 9.36
CA THR A 98 -8.06 -13.05 10.75
C THR A 98 -7.72 -11.64 11.20
N LYS A 99 -7.71 -10.66 10.27
CA LYS A 99 -7.21 -9.30 10.49
C LYS A 99 -5.73 -9.23 10.87
N GLU A 100 -5.00 -10.31 10.63
CA GLU A 100 -3.58 -10.38 10.92
C GLU A 100 -2.79 -9.59 9.87
N VAL A 101 -1.89 -8.75 10.34
CA VAL A 101 -0.96 -7.97 9.53
C VAL A 101 0.45 -8.46 9.83
N GLN A 102 1.18 -8.82 8.79
CA GLN A 102 2.60 -9.15 8.88
C GLN A 102 3.34 -8.21 7.95
N ILE A 103 4.01 -7.20 8.51
CA ILE A 103 4.75 -6.20 7.73
C ILE A 103 6.19 -6.17 8.22
N ARG A 104 7.11 -6.10 7.25
CA ARG A 104 8.55 -6.07 7.46
C ARG A 104 9.12 -4.84 6.78
N GLU A 105 10.14 -4.25 7.39
CA GLU A 105 10.88 -3.14 6.78
C GLU A 105 11.70 -3.67 5.60
N MET A 106 11.58 -2.98 4.47
CA MET A 106 12.41 -3.27 3.32
C MET A 106 13.78 -2.63 3.56
N VAL A 107 14.76 -3.46 3.95
CA VAL A 107 16.13 -3.00 4.18
C VAL A 107 16.70 -2.53 2.85
N ARG A 108 16.92 -1.22 2.73
CA ARG A 108 17.64 -0.61 1.61
C ARG A 108 19.13 -0.86 1.86
N GLY A 109 19.69 -1.83 1.13
CA GLY A 109 21.14 -2.09 1.10
C GLY A 109 21.90 -1.02 0.33
#